data_AF-A0A7X6ZC38-F1
#
_entry.id   AF-A0A7X6ZC38-F1
#
_cell.length_a   1.000
_cell.length_b   1.000
_cell.length_c   1.000
_cell.angle_alpha   90.00
_cell.angle_beta   90.00
_cell.angle_gamma   90.00
#
_symmetry.space_group_name_H-M   'P 1'
#
loop_
_entity.id
_entity.type
_entity.pdbx_description
1 polymer ?
#
loop_
_entity_poly.entity_id
_entity_poly.type
_entity_poly.pdbx_seq_one_letter_code
_entity_poly.pdbx_strand_id
1 'polypeptide(L)'
;MDIQLIFTLAVAVTAVVATAMLALLVAGLLRNRRLARSETALADEAAMLLGRIKRGKELPAQAIVEVFSSSEHRQLVLFGERMAEISQSNFEGRLLPDSAAVMDADGLFQTTSLISGGRLFALTSFALGAVWLVLALLISLFTGLTARIVPLALSAFLLSLVCSAFIVWHAMRTANGVERDKDRVIMALSASFPVFSDRTGVALLVSEMVAYGEKLRSEVNQFSDLAEELAKGEFAEGINQSVRDIMSKEVAPPLNQANYALTTLAESLAEKQEKGMADLADSFSGAVAQALASHLSPLPDKLQTLYLVAEQSANMMEESAATMERSREESQEVSRDVQETLRLMALAKNDIADEMAAISDNLEILGASTEKMTSLYAGEEVNLASHIDRLTDQLRSLSDRLGEGIVESAKSIESSVKMSASQNKNAAILLERLDEQLATLEDLGRKITDNTIHFTKESGGFVTKTLEEFDVSLAEVVERLTFTTAEIRDAVDALPSAIRGGLGQ
;
A
#
# COMPACT_ATOMS: atom_id res chain seq x y z
N MET A 1 15.78 -57.40 0.95
CA MET A 1 14.32 -57.13 0.97
C MET A 1 13.82 -57.36 -0.45
N ASP A 2 12.75 -58.13 -0.60
CA ASP A 2 12.30 -58.58 -1.92
C ASP A 2 11.80 -57.39 -2.77
N ILE A 3 12.28 -57.26 -4.01
CA ILE A 3 11.96 -56.15 -4.91
C ILE A 3 10.44 -56.07 -5.16
N GLN A 4 9.79 -57.23 -5.21
CA GLN A 4 8.33 -57.39 -5.28
C GLN A 4 7.63 -56.76 -4.05
N LEU A 5 8.16 -57.00 -2.86
CA LEU A 5 7.58 -56.50 -1.60
C LEU A 5 7.66 -54.98 -1.51
N ILE A 6 8.77 -54.38 -1.95
CA ILE A 6 8.96 -52.92 -2.03
C ILE A 6 7.93 -52.29 -2.99
N PHE A 7 7.75 -52.90 -4.16
CA PHE A 7 6.80 -52.40 -5.15
C PHE A 7 5.36 -52.51 -4.64
N THR A 8 4.97 -53.63 -4.03
CA THR A 8 3.62 -53.78 -3.44
C THR A 8 3.36 -52.76 -2.32
N LEU A 9 4.37 -52.45 -1.50
CA LEU A 9 4.27 -51.43 -0.47
C LEU A 9 4.10 -50.04 -1.08
N ALA A 10 4.85 -49.71 -2.13
CA ALA A 10 4.72 -48.42 -2.82
C ALA A 10 3.33 -48.24 -3.47
N VAL A 11 2.76 -49.30 -4.02
CA VAL A 11 1.37 -49.30 -4.53
C VAL A 11 0.37 -49.07 -3.42
N ALA A 12 0.49 -49.78 -2.29
CA ALA A 12 -0.38 -49.61 -1.14
C ALA A 12 -0.33 -48.19 -0.56
N VAL A 13 0.88 -47.62 -0.39
CA VAL A 13 1.04 -46.25 0.13
C VAL A 13 0.47 -45.23 -0.86
N THR A 14 0.69 -45.41 -2.17
CA THR A 14 0.11 -44.51 -3.17
C THR A 14 -1.43 -44.53 -3.12
N ALA A 15 -2.04 -45.71 -2.95
CA ALA A 15 -3.48 -45.83 -2.80
C ALA A 15 -3.98 -45.09 -1.55
N VAL A 16 -3.29 -45.23 -0.41
CA VAL A 16 -3.62 -44.51 0.83
C VAL A 16 -3.52 -43.00 0.62
N VAL A 17 -2.43 -42.52 0.02
CA VAL A 17 -2.24 -41.09 -0.28
C VAL A 17 -3.33 -40.55 -1.20
N ALA A 18 -3.69 -41.28 -2.26
CA ALA A 18 -4.77 -40.90 -3.17
C ALA A 18 -6.13 -40.85 -2.48
N THR A 19 -6.45 -41.82 -1.61
CA THR A 19 -7.69 -41.81 -0.82
C THR A 19 -7.74 -40.65 0.18
N ALA A 20 -6.62 -40.31 0.82
CA ALA A 20 -6.51 -39.17 1.72
C ALA A 20 -6.74 -37.84 0.97
N MET A 21 -6.20 -37.68 -0.24
CA MET A 21 -6.44 -36.51 -1.09
C MET A 21 -7.91 -36.36 -1.47
N LEU A 22 -8.56 -37.46 -1.86
CA LEU A 22 -9.99 -37.47 -2.16
C LEU A 22 -10.84 -37.11 -0.93
N ALA A 23 -10.47 -37.62 0.25
CA ALA A 23 -11.14 -37.27 1.50
C ALA A 23 -10.98 -35.78 1.84
N LEU A 24 -9.78 -35.20 1.65
CA LEU A 24 -9.54 -33.76 1.83
C LEU A 24 -10.34 -32.91 0.85
N LEU A 25 -10.44 -33.34 -0.41
CA LEU A 25 -11.27 -32.67 -1.42
C LEU A 25 -12.75 -32.67 -1.01
N VAL A 26 -13.28 -33.83 -0.62
CA VAL A 26 -14.68 -33.94 -0.20
C VAL A 26 -14.93 -33.12 1.07
N ALA A 27 -14.03 -33.16 2.06
CA ALA A 27 -14.14 -32.38 3.29
C ALA A 27 -14.10 -30.87 3.02
N GLY A 28 -13.18 -30.41 2.17
CA GLY A 28 -13.08 -29.00 1.77
C GLY A 28 -14.32 -28.50 1.05
N LEU A 29 -14.86 -29.30 0.11
CA LEU A 29 -16.10 -28.98 -0.60
C LEU A 29 -17.32 -28.94 0.33
N LEU A 30 -17.45 -29.91 1.24
CA LEU A 30 -18.56 -29.96 2.19
C LEU A 30 -18.52 -28.78 3.17
N ARG A 31 -17.33 -28.42 3.68
CA ARG A 31 -17.18 -27.26 4.56
C ARG A 31 -17.54 -25.96 3.84
N ASN A 32 -17.00 -25.72 2.64
CA ASN A 32 -17.33 -24.52 1.87
C ASN A 32 -18.81 -24.48 1.46
N ARG A 33 -19.43 -25.62 1.14
CA ARG A 33 -20.87 -25.69 0.87
C ARG A 33 -21.72 -25.38 2.09
N ARG A 34 -21.32 -25.84 3.28
CA ARG A 34 -22.06 -25.55 4.52
C ARG A 34 -22.01 -24.06 4.85
N LEU A 35 -20.84 -23.45 4.78
CA LEU A 35 -20.65 -22.02 5.00
C LEU A 35 -21.40 -21.19 3.95
N ALA A 36 -21.26 -21.51 2.66
CA ALA A 36 -22.02 -20.80 1.62
C ALA A 36 -23.54 -20.94 1.80
N ARG A 37 -24.02 -22.10 2.27
CA ARG A 37 -25.45 -22.29 2.57
C ARG A 37 -25.94 -21.47 3.76
N SER A 38 -25.12 -21.29 4.80
CA SER A 38 -25.51 -20.42 5.92
C SER A 38 -25.55 -18.96 5.48
N GLU A 39 -24.54 -18.49 4.73
CA GLU A 39 -24.51 -17.12 4.22
C GLU A 39 -25.66 -16.85 3.23
N THR A 40 -25.93 -17.75 2.28
CA THR A 40 -27.07 -17.60 1.36
C THR A 40 -28.42 -17.57 2.10
N ALA A 41 -28.61 -18.41 3.12
CA ALA A 41 -29.82 -18.39 3.94
C ALA A 41 -29.98 -17.08 4.71
N LEU A 42 -28.89 -16.55 5.27
CA LEU A 42 -28.85 -15.23 5.91
C LEU A 42 -29.25 -14.11 4.94
N ALA A 43 -28.70 -14.14 3.72
CA ALA A 43 -29.02 -13.14 2.70
C ALA A 43 -30.48 -13.21 2.23
N ASP A 44 -31.00 -14.41 2.00
CA ASP A 44 -32.39 -14.61 1.59
C ASP A 44 -33.37 -14.16 2.68
N GLU A 45 -33.09 -14.45 3.95
CA GLU A 45 -33.88 -13.95 5.08
C GLU A 45 -33.80 -12.43 5.21
N ALA A 46 -32.60 -11.85 5.16
CA ALA A 46 -32.41 -10.40 5.24
C ALA A 46 -33.16 -9.68 4.10
N ALA A 47 -33.05 -10.17 2.86
CA ALA A 47 -33.77 -9.61 1.72
C ALA A 47 -35.29 -9.77 1.86
N MET A 48 -35.77 -10.90 2.41
CA MET A 48 -37.20 -11.13 2.67
C MET A 48 -37.74 -10.16 3.73
N LEU A 49 -37.01 -9.97 4.83
CA LEU A 49 -37.37 -9.05 5.91
C LEU A 49 -37.41 -7.60 5.41
N LEU A 50 -36.38 -7.18 4.66
CA LEU A 50 -36.34 -5.85 4.05
C LEU A 50 -37.48 -5.64 3.03
N GLY A 51 -37.82 -6.67 2.26
CA GLY A 51 -38.92 -6.62 1.29
C GLY A 51 -40.31 -6.50 1.91
N ARG A 52 -40.48 -6.80 3.21
CA ARG A 52 -41.76 -6.67 3.93
C ARG A 52 -42.00 -5.27 4.50
N ILE A 53 -41.01 -4.39 4.43
CA ILE A 53 -41.12 -3.03 4.97
C ILE A 53 -42.11 -2.23 4.14
N LYS A 54 -43.20 -1.78 4.78
CA LYS A 54 -44.01 -0.67 4.26
C LYS A 54 -43.36 0.62 4.73
N ARG A 55 -43.05 1.56 3.82
CA ARG A 55 -42.53 2.90 4.16
C ARG A 55 -43.49 3.58 5.14
N GLY A 56 -43.19 3.50 6.43
CA GLY A 56 -43.91 4.16 7.52
C GLY A 56 -43.34 5.55 7.81
N LYS A 57 -43.96 6.29 8.74
CA LYS A 57 -43.48 7.60 9.23
C LYS A 57 -42.34 7.49 10.25
N GLU A 58 -41.89 6.28 10.56
CA GLU A 58 -40.87 6.02 11.57
C GLU A 58 -39.47 6.35 11.05
N LEU A 59 -38.58 6.71 11.97
CA LEU A 59 -37.18 7.00 11.65
C LEU A 59 -36.48 5.73 11.16
N PRO A 60 -35.66 5.79 10.09
CA PRO A 60 -34.94 4.65 9.54
C PRO A 60 -34.17 3.81 10.58
N ALA A 61 -33.58 4.44 11.60
CA ALA A 61 -32.88 3.74 12.69
C ALA A 61 -33.81 2.85 13.53
N GLN A 62 -35.05 3.26 13.78
CA GLN A 62 -36.00 2.45 14.56
C GLN A 62 -36.59 1.33 13.71
N ALA A 63 -36.91 1.65 12.45
CA ALA A 63 -37.46 0.71 11.51
C ALA A 63 -36.49 -0.44 11.18
N ILE A 64 -35.18 -0.20 11.10
CA ILE A 64 -34.20 -1.27 10.84
C ILE A 64 -34.08 -2.25 12.02
N VAL A 65 -34.16 -1.76 13.26
CA VAL A 65 -34.15 -2.62 14.46
C VAL A 65 -35.40 -3.48 14.49
N GLU A 66 -36.57 -2.89 14.25
CA GLU A 66 -37.83 -3.65 14.24
C GLU A 66 -37.81 -4.75 13.19
N VAL A 67 -37.33 -4.45 11.98
CA VAL A 67 -37.26 -5.40 10.86
C VAL A 67 -36.36 -6.59 11.21
N PHE A 68 -35.16 -6.32 11.69
CA PHE A 68 -34.21 -7.40 12.00
C PHE A 68 -34.47 -8.07 13.36
N SER A 69 -35.22 -7.46 14.28
CA SER A 69 -35.63 -8.10 15.54
C SER A 69 -36.47 -9.37 15.34
N SER A 70 -37.15 -9.46 14.19
CA SER A 70 -37.94 -10.63 13.79
C SER A 70 -37.12 -11.74 13.13
N SER A 71 -35.80 -11.55 12.97
CA SER A 71 -34.92 -12.56 12.37
C SER A 71 -34.64 -13.73 13.31
N GLU A 72 -34.57 -14.94 12.75
CA GLU A 72 -34.13 -16.13 13.48
C GLU A 72 -32.61 -16.10 13.76
N HIS A 73 -31.86 -15.30 13.00
CA HIS A 73 -30.41 -15.21 13.10
C HIS A 73 -29.97 -14.01 13.93
N ARG A 74 -29.38 -14.30 15.10
CA ARG A 74 -28.85 -13.28 16.03
C ARG A 74 -27.87 -12.29 15.37
N GLN A 75 -27.14 -12.70 14.33
CA GLN A 75 -26.21 -11.83 13.62
C GLN A 75 -26.93 -10.69 12.88
N LEU A 76 -28.09 -10.96 12.29
CA LEU A 76 -28.91 -9.94 11.62
C LEU A 76 -29.53 -8.96 12.63
N VAL A 77 -29.95 -9.48 13.80
CA VAL A 77 -30.44 -8.64 14.91
C VAL A 77 -29.36 -7.65 15.35
N LEU A 78 -28.15 -8.14 15.65
CA LEU A 78 -27.02 -7.32 16.07
C LEU A 78 -26.62 -6.30 15.01
N PHE A 79 -26.67 -6.69 13.73
CA PHE A 79 -26.43 -5.78 12.61
C PHE A 79 -27.45 -4.65 12.56
N GLY A 80 -28.74 -4.97 12.73
CA GLY A 80 -29.80 -3.96 12.81
C GLY A 80 -29.62 -2.99 13.97
N GLU A 81 -29.26 -3.51 15.16
CA GLU A 81 -28.97 -2.71 16.35
C GLU A 81 -27.77 -1.76 16.13
N ARG A 82 -26.65 -2.26 15.58
CA ARG A 82 -25.47 -1.44 15.29
C ARG A 82 -25.73 -0.37 14.22
N MET A 83 -26.45 -0.74 13.15
CA MET A 83 -26.86 0.21 12.13
C MET A 83 -27.70 1.35 12.72
N ALA A 84 -28.58 1.03 13.65
CA ALA A 84 -29.42 2.01 14.34
C ALA A 84 -28.63 2.88 15.33
N GLU A 85 -27.72 2.29 16.10
CA GLU A 85 -26.85 3.01 17.04
C GLU A 85 -26.00 4.05 16.30
N ILE A 86 -25.32 3.64 15.23
CA ILE A 86 -24.50 4.53 14.40
C ILE A 86 -25.37 5.58 13.70
N SER A 87 -26.56 5.18 13.23
CA SER A 87 -27.52 6.10 12.63
C SER A 87 -27.99 7.17 13.62
N GLN A 88 -28.23 6.79 14.86
CA GLN A 88 -28.68 7.70 15.91
C GLN A 88 -27.55 8.63 16.37
N SER A 89 -26.32 8.13 16.48
CA SER A 89 -25.17 8.95 16.90
C SER A 89 -24.75 9.96 15.83
N ASN A 90 -24.77 9.57 14.55
CA ASN A 90 -24.17 10.37 13.48
C ASN A 90 -25.19 11.11 12.60
N PHE A 91 -26.44 10.64 12.56
CA PHE A 91 -27.47 11.14 11.63
C PHE A 91 -28.82 11.38 12.30
N GLU A 92 -28.89 11.44 13.64
CA GLU A 92 -30.13 11.58 14.42
C GLU A 92 -31.21 10.55 14.08
N GLY A 93 -30.80 9.39 13.54
CA GLY A 93 -31.70 8.33 13.10
C GLY A 93 -32.38 8.54 11.74
N ARG A 94 -32.05 9.63 11.03
CA ARG A 94 -32.67 9.99 9.73
C ARG A 94 -32.06 9.28 8.53
N LEU A 95 -30.80 8.86 8.63
CA LEU A 95 -30.05 8.18 7.57
C LEU A 95 -29.32 6.99 8.15
N LEU A 96 -29.31 5.88 7.42
CA LEU A 96 -28.50 4.73 7.80
C LEU A 96 -27.04 4.92 7.34
N PRO A 97 -26.04 4.45 8.10
CA PRO A 97 -24.65 4.44 7.66
C PRO A 97 -24.43 3.47 6.50
N ASP A 98 -23.26 3.51 5.87
CA ASP A 98 -22.89 2.55 4.83
C ASP A 98 -22.98 1.10 5.34
N SER A 99 -23.95 0.36 4.83
CA SER A 99 -24.21 -1.02 5.22
C SER A 99 -23.05 -1.97 4.87
N ALA A 100 -22.27 -1.67 3.83
CA ALA A 100 -21.13 -2.51 3.45
C ALA A 100 -20.06 -2.51 4.56
N ALA A 101 -19.70 -1.32 5.05
CA ALA A 101 -18.72 -1.15 6.11
C ALA A 101 -19.15 -1.82 7.43
N VAL A 102 -20.44 -1.71 7.78
CA VAL A 102 -20.97 -2.33 9.02
C VAL A 102 -21.03 -3.86 8.89
N MET A 103 -21.44 -4.40 7.73
CA MET A 103 -21.43 -5.85 7.50
C MET A 103 -20.02 -6.44 7.60
N ASP A 104 -19.02 -5.74 7.06
CA ASP A 104 -17.62 -6.18 7.12
C ASP A 104 -17.07 -6.14 8.55
N ALA A 105 -17.43 -5.12 9.34
CA ALA A 105 -17.03 -5.00 10.74
C ALA A 105 -17.67 -6.08 11.63
N ASP A 106 -18.92 -6.46 11.35
CA ASP A 106 -19.66 -7.51 12.07
C ASP A 106 -19.25 -8.92 11.64
N GLY A 107 -18.50 -9.03 10.54
CA GLY A 107 -18.12 -10.31 9.98
C GLY A 107 -19.28 -11.06 9.33
N LEU A 108 -20.30 -10.34 8.86
CA LEU A 108 -21.35 -10.89 8.02
C LEU A 108 -20.81 -11.08 6.60
N PHE A 109 -21.13 -12.21 5.96
CA PHE A 109 -20.70 -12.50 4.58
C PHE A 109 -19.17 -12.53 4.39
N GLN A 110 -18.42 -13.04 5.36
CA GLN A 110 -16.95 -13.11 5.30
C GLN A 110 -16.42 -14.02 4.18
N THR A 111 -16.04 -13.42 3.05
CA THR A 111 -15.37 -14.10 1.92
C THR A 111 -13.95 -14.58 2.27
N THR A 112 -13.27 -13.90 3.20
CA THR A 112 -11.91 -14.24 3.66
C THR A 112 -11.85 -15.58 4.38
N SER A 113 -12.87 -15.92 5.17
CA SER A 113 -12.96 -17.21 5.89
C SER A 113 -13.11 -18.41 4.92
N LEU A 114 -13.88 -18.23 3.84
CA LEU A 114 -14.10 -19.21 2.78
C LEU A 114 -12.84 -19.47 1.96
N ILE A 115 -12.13 -18.38 1.60
CA ILE A 115 -10.89 -18.47 0.81
C ILE A 115 -9.75 -19.06 1.64
N SER A 116 -9.57 -18.59 2.88
CA SER A 116 -8.51 -19.09 3.77
C SER A 116 -8.71 -20.56 4.14
N GLY A 117 -9.95 -20.97 4.45
CA GLY A 117 -10.31 -22.36 4.70
C GLY A 117 -10.01 -23.25 3.47
N GLY A 118 -10.45 -22.83 2.28
CA GLY A 118 -10.17 -23.54 1.03
C GLY A 118 -8.67 -23.66 0.73
N ARG A 119 -7.89 -22.60 0.97
CA ARG A 119 -6.44 -22.60 0.79
C ARG A 119 -5.73 -23.60 1.71
N LEU A 120 -6.15 -23.74 2.96
CA LEU A 120 -5.56 -24.71 3.89
C LEU A 120 -5.76 -26.16 3.42
N PHE A 121 -6.97 -26.52 2.95
CA PHE A 121 -7.22 -27.85 2.38
C PHE A 121 -6.46 -28.08 1.07
N ALA A 122 -6.34 -27.04 0.24
CA ALA A 122 -5.58 -27.10 -1.00
C ALA A 122 -4.07 -27.30 -0.74
N LEU A 123 -3.50 -26.58 0.23
CA LEU A 123 -2.09 -26.69 0.62
C LEU A 123 -1.78 -28.04 1.23
N THR A 124 -2.64 -28.56 2.12
CA THR A 124 -2.45 -29.89 2.73
C THR A 124 -2.55 -31.00 1.69
N SER A 125 -3.50 -30.93 0.75
CA SER A 125 -3.60 -31.88 -0.37
C SER A 125 -2.34 -31.85 -1.24
N PHE A 126 -1.84 -30.66 -1.60
CA PHE A 126 -0.63 -30.51 -2.39
C PHE A 126 0.62 -31.02 -1.66
N ALA A 127 0.77 -30.67 -0.38
CA ALA A 127 1.90 -31.10 0.44
C ALA A 127 1.97 -32.62 0.56
N LEU A 128 0.84 -33.32 0.73
CA LEU A 128 0.79 -34.79 0.74
C LEU A 128 1.33 -35.39 -0.56
N GLY A 129 0.97 -34.83 -1.71
CA GLY A 129 1.44 -35.30 -3.01
C GLY A 129 2.91 -35.03 -3.25
N ALA A 130 3.38 -33.85 -2.86
CA ALA A 130 4.79 -33.46 -2.96
C ALA A 130 5.68 -34.34 -2.08
N VAL A 131 5.28 -34.57 -0.81
CA VAL A 131 6.01 -35.45 0.11
C VAL A 131 6.07 -36.88 -0.43
N TRP A 132 4.97 -37.40 -0.97
CA TRP A 132 4.96 -38.72 -1.58
C TRP A 132 5.89 -38.82 -2.80
N LEU A 133 5.91 -37.80 -3.67
CA LEU A 133 6.80 -37.76 -4.82
C LEU A 133 8.29 -37.79 -4.41
N VAL A 134 8.66 -36.98 -3.41
CA VAL A 134 10.03 -36.95 -2.88
C VAL A 134 10.42 -38.30 -2.27
N LEU A 135 9.53 -38.90 -1.48
CA LEU A 135 9.76 -40.19 -0.86
C LEU A 135 9.91 -41.30 -1.92
N ALA A 136 9.08 -41.28 -2.95
CA ALA A 136 9.12 -42.24 -4.04
C ALA A 136 10.40 -42.10 -4.91
N LEU A 137 10.86 -40.87 -5.14
CA LEU A 137 12.14 -40.61 -5.82
C LEU A 137 13.32 -41.16 -5.01
N LEU A 138 13.33 -40.91 -3.68
CA LEU A 138 14.34 -41.48 -2.78
C LEU A 138 14.34 -43.01 -2.83
N ILE A 139 13.17 -43.64 -2.69
CA ILE A 139 13.06 -45.11 -2.77
C ILE A 139 13.55 -45.60 -4.14
N SER A 140 13.24 -44.91 -5.24
CA SER A 140 13.67 -45.31 -6.58
C SER A 140 15.19 -45.28 -6.75
N LEU A 141 15.87 -44.31 -6.11
CA LEU A 141 17.32 -44.15 -6.15
C LEU A 141 18.02 -45.34 -5.46
N PHE A 142 17.49 -45.83 -4.33
CA PHE A 142 18.07 -46.94 -3.58
C PHE A 142 17.73 -48.32 -4.14
N THR A 143 16.67 -48.46 -4.93
CA THR A 143 16.14 -49.77 -5.36
C THR A 143 16.29 -50.06 -6.84
N GLY A 144 16.64 -49.06 -7.65
CA GLY A 144 16.76 -49.21 -9.12
C GLY A 144 15.42 -49.39 -9.84
N LEU A 145 14.29 -49.23 -9.14
CA LEU A 145 12.93 -49.43 -9.67
C LEU A 145 12.32 -48.18 -10.32
N THR A 146 13.16 -47.31 -10.90
CA THR A 146 12.75 -46.00 -11.43
C THR A 146 11.58 -46.08 -12.40
N ALA A 147 11.61 -47.04 -13.33
CA ALA A 147 10.57 -47.22 -14.34
C ALA A 147 9.19 -47.63 -13.79
N ARG A 148 9.10 -48.12 -12.53
CA ARG A 148 7.84 -48.59 -11.92
C ARG A 148 7.31 -47.66 -10.84
N ILE A 149 8.19 -47.10 -10.02
CA ILE A 149 7.80 -46.27 -8.86
C ILE A 149 7.54 -44.82 -9.28
N VAL A 150 8.34 -44.27 -10.19
CA VAL A 150 8.22 -42.86 -10.60
C VAL A 150 6.89 -42.55 -11.30
N PRO A 151 6.38 -43.35 -12.26
CA PRO A 151 5.08 -43.07 -12.90
C PRO A 151 3.92 -43.09 -11.90
N LEU A 152 3.97 -44.01 -10.93
CA LEU A 152 2.96 -44.15 -9.88
C LEU A 152 2.95 -42.92 -8.96
N ALA A 153 4.12 -42.50 -8.50
CA ALA A 153 4.26 -41.30 -7.67
C ALA A 153 3.89 -40.01 -8.42
N LEU A 154 4.26 -39.92 -9.69
CA LEU A 154 3.89 -38.80 -10.56
C LEU A 154 2.37 -38.71 -10.73
N SER A 155 1.68 -39.84 -10.91
CA SER A 155 0.21 -39.86 -11.02
C SER A 155 -0.48 -39.36 -9.76
N ALA A 156 0.01 -39.73 -8.57
CA ALA A 156 -0.52 -39.25 -7.29
C ALA A 156 -0.20 -37.77 -7.05
N PHE A 157 0.98 -37.30 -7.48
CA PHE A 157 1.32 -35.88 -7.44
C PHE A 157 0.40 -35.06 -8.36
N LEU A 158 0.16 -35.51 -9.59
CA LEU A 158 -0.76 -34.84 -10.52
C LEU A 158 -2.19 -34.82 -9.97
N LEU A 159 -2.65 -35.93 -9.36
CA LEU A 159 -3.94 -35.97 -8.67
C LEU A 159 -4.01 -34.92 -7.55
N SER A 160 -2.94 -34.79 -6.75
CA SER A 160 -2.88 -33.80 -5.67
C SER A 160 -2.96 -32.36 -6.18
N LEU A 161 -2.32 -32.08 -7.32
CA LEU A 161 -2.28 -30.77 -7.96
C LEU A 161 -3.65 -30.42 -8.53
N VAL A 162 -4.32 -31.36 -9.19
CA VAL A 162 -5.70 -31.19 -9.67
C VAL A 162 -6.67 -30.98 -8.52
N CYS A 163 -6.57 -31.78 -7.44
CA CYS A 163 -7.43 -31.62 -6.26
C CYS A 163 -7.23 -30.26 -5.59
N SER A 164 -5.98 -29.83 -5.43
CA SER A 164 -5.62 -28.53 -4.85
C SER A 164 -6.18 -27.37 -5.68
N ALA A 165 -5.95 -27.39 -7.00
CA ALA A 165 -6.49 -26.39 -7.92
C ALA A 165 -8.02 -26.34 -7.90
N PHE A 166 -8.67 -27.52 -7.85
CA PHE A 166 -10.13 -27.62 -7.80
C PHE A 166 -10.72 -27.04 -6.50
N ILE A 167 -10.09 -27.31 -5.35
CA ILE A 167 -10.52 -26.75 -4.06
C ILE A 167 -10.41 -25.23 -4.07
N VAL A 168 -9.31 -24.66 -4.57
CA VAL A 168 -9.11 -23.20 -4.66
C VAL A 168 -10.14 -22.58 -5.61
N TRP A 169 -10.31 -23.16 -6.80
CA TRP A 169 -11.30 -22.69 -7.78
C TRP A 169 -12.72 -22.71 -7.20
N HIS A 170 -13.11 -23.80 -6.53
CA HIS A 170 -14.41 -23.90 -5.88
C HIS A 170 -14.55 -22.88 -4.74
N ALA A 171 -13.51 -22.68 -3.92
CA ALA A 171 -13.52 -21.69 -2.84
C ALA A 171 -13.70 -20.25 -3.36
N MET A 172 -12.98 -19.89 -4.44
CA MET A 172 -13.14 -18.60 -5.11
C MET A 172 -14.55 -18.44 -5.70
N ARG A 173 -15.07 -19.49 -6.36
CA ARG A 173 -16.43 -19.46 -6.92
C ARG A 173 -17.49 -19.29 -5.84
N THR A 174 -17.35 -19.96 -4.70
CA THR A 174 -18.28 -19.80 -3.56
C THR A 174 -18.16 -18.44 -2.90
N ALA A 175 -16.94 -17.89 -2.76
CA ALA A 175 -16.72 -16.55 -2.22
C ALA A 175 -17.38 -15.48 -3.10
N ASN A 176 -17.25 -15.60 -4.43
CA ASN A 176 -17.95 -14.72 -5.37
C ASN A 176 -19.48 -14.87 -5.31
N GLY A 177 -19.99 -16.03 -4.88
CA GLY A 177 -21.42 -16.23 -4.62
C GLY A 177 -21.87 -15.42 -3.41
N VAL A 178 -21.16 -15.59 -2.30
CA VAL A 178 -21.43 -14.87 -1.04
C VAL A 178 -21.30 -13.36 -1.19
N GLU A 179 -20.34 -12.87 -1.98
CA GLU A 179 -20.22 -11.43 -2.26
C GLU A 179 -21.45 -10.89 -3.01
N ARG A 180 -21.99 -11.65 -3.98
CA ARG A 180 -23.22 -11.27 -4.67
C ARG A 180 -24.43 -11.28 -3.74
N ASP A 181 -24.45 -12.20 -2.78
CA ASP A 181 -25.50 -12.26 -1.78
C ASP A 181 -25.42 -11.06 -0.83
N LYS A 182 -24.21 -10.66 -0.42
CA LYS A 182 -23.95 -9.40 0.30
C LYS A 182 -24.44 -8.19 -0.48
N ASP A 183 -24.05 -8.06 -1.75
CA ASP A 183 -24.49 -6.96 -2.64
C ASP A 183 -26.03 -6.92 -2.76
N ARG A 184 -26.67 -8.08 -2.82
CA ARG A 184 -28.13 -8.19 -2.87
C ARG A 184 -28.79 -7.63 -1.62
N VAL A 185 -28.25 -7.92 -0.44
CA VAL A 185 -28.76 -7.36 0.82
C VAL A 185 -28.51 -5.85 0.87
N ILE A 186 -27.33 -5.37 0.48
CA ILE A 186 -27.00 -3.94 0.43
C ILE A 186 -27.96 -3.18 -0.50
N MET A 187 -28.23 -3.73 -1.70
CA MET A 187 -29.20 -3.14 -2.62
C MET A 187 -30.63 -3.15 -2.05
N ALA A 188 -31.06 -4.25 -1.42
CA ALA A 188 -32.37 -4.32 -0.77
C ALA A 188 -32.51 -3.30 0.36
N LEU A 189 -31.43 -3.07 1.11
CA LEU A 189 -31.38 -2.14 2.23
C LEU A 189 -31.40 -0.68 1.75
N SER A 190 -30.64 -0.37 0.70
CA SER A 190 -30.63 0.95 0.05
C SER A 190 -31.93 1.28 -0.70
N ALA A 191 -32.66 0.27 -1.18
CA ALA A 191 -33.98 0.46 -1.77
C ALA A 191 -35.06 0.75 -0.71
N SER A 192 -34.90 0.17 0.49
CA SER A 192 -35.87 0.24 1.58
C SER A 192 -35.67 1.47 2.47
N PHE A 193 -34.42 1.89 2.67
CA PHE A 193 -34.04 2.97 3.56
C PHE A 193 -33.09 3.98 2.89
N PRO A 194 -33.12 5.25 3.31
CA PRO A 194 -32.14 6.23 2.87
C PRO A 194 -30.79 5.94 3.55
N VAL A 195 -29.87 5.38 2.77
CA VAL A 195 -28.49 5.09 3.20
C VAL A 195 -27.59 6.28 2.84
N PHE A 196 -26.71 6.64 3.75
CA PHE A 196 -25.68 7.64 3.53
C PHE A 196 -24.68 7.08 2.50
N SER A 197 -24.73 7.63 1.28
CA SER A 197 -23.74 7.43 0.24
C SER A 197 -23.15 8.79 -0.12
N ASP A 198 -21.95 8.84 -0.71
CA ASP A 198 -21.31 10.11 -1.13
C ASP A 198 -22.24 11.02 -1.95
N ARG A 199 -23.15 10.43 -2.74
CA ARG A 199 -24.14 11.18 -3.53
C ARG A 199 -25.31 11.71 -2.68
N THR A 200 -25.74 10.94 -1.68
CA THR A 200 -26.79 11.34 -0.73
C THR A 200 -26.28 12.46 0.18
N GLY A 201 -25.02 12.41 0.62
CA GLY A 201 -24.38 13.44 1.44
C GLY A 201 -24.34 14.80 0.72
N VAL A 202 -23.94 14.82 -0.55
CA VAL A 202 -23.94 16.05 -1.37
C VAL A 202 -25.37 16.58 -1.59
N ALA A 203 -26.34 15.71 -1.87
CA ALA A 203 -27.73 16.13 -2.04
C ALA A 203 -28.34 16.71 -0.76
N LEU A 204 -28.00 16.16 0.41
CA LEU A 204 -28.42 16.69 1.71
C LEU A 204 -27.79 18.07 1.96
N LEU A 205 -26.51 18.22 1.65
CA LEU A 205 -25.78 19.49 1.80
C LEU A 205 -26.35 20.57 0.87
N VAL A 206 -26.68 20.21 -0.37
CA VAL A 206 -27.36 21.09 -1.34
C VAL A 206 -28.76 21.47 -0.83
N SER A 207 -29.53 20.51 -0.32
CA SER A 207 -30.87 20.77 0.23
C SER A 207 -30.80 21.70 1.45
N GLU A 208 -29.84 21.50 2.34
CA GLU A 208 -29.64 22.34 3.52
C GLU A 208 -29.17 23.74 3.12
N MET A 209 -28.29 23.86 2.13
CA MET A 209 -27.89 25.17 1.57
C MET A 209 -29.06 25.91 0.92
N VAL A 210 -29.97 25.21 0.23
CA VAL A 210 -31.17 25.80 -0.36
C VAL A 210 -32.13 26.27 0.73
N ALA A 211 -32.40 25.43 1.74
CA ALA A 211 -33.25 25.79 2.87
C ALA A 211 -32.68 26.97 3.67
N TYR A 212 -31.37 26.98 3.90
CA TYR A 212 -30.65 28.09 4.51
C TYR A 212 -30.75 29.36 3.66
N GLY A 213 -30.64 29.24 2.33
CA GLY A 213 -30.82 30.34 1.39
C GLY A 213 -32.24 30.94 1.41
N GLU A 214 -33.28 30.11 1.52
CA GLU A 214 -34.67 30.57 1.67
C GLU A 214 -34.89 31.28 3.01
N LYS A 215 -34.34 30.74 4.10
CA LYS A 215 -34.42 31.37 5.43
C LYS A 215 -33.73 32.73 5.45
N LEU A 216 -32.53 32.81 4.87
CA LEU A 216 -31.77 34.06 4.79
C LEU A 216 -32.49 35.11 3.94
N ARG A 217 -33.14 34.69 2.84
CA ARG A 217 -33.98 35.58 2.02
C ARG A 217 -35.20 36.09 2.79
N SER A 218 -35.82 35.24 3.62
CA SER A 218 -36.92 35.65 4.51
C SER A 218 -36.47 36.66 5.57
N GLU A 219 -35.34 36.41 6.23
CA GLU A 219 -34.79 37.32 7.24
C GLU A 219 -34.36 38.67 6.63
N VAL A 220 -33.77 38.66 5.43
CA VAL A 220 -33.41 39.88 4.69
C VAL A 220 -34.65 40.67 4.28
N ASN A 221 -35.72 40.00 3.84
CA ASN A 221 -36.98 40.68 3.53
C ASN A 221 -37.61 41.31 4.78
N GLN A 222 -37.63 40.60 5.91
CA GLN A 222 -38.10 41.16 7.19
C GLN A 222 -37.26 42.35 7.65
N PHE A 223 -35.94 42.29 7.49
CA PHE A 223 -35.06 43.41 7.79
C PHE A 223 -35.31 44.60 6.85
N SER A 224 -35.56 44.34 5.57
CA SER A 224 -35.88 45.38 4.59
C SER A 224 -37.23 46.05 4.88
N ASP A 225 -38.24 45.28 5.28
CA ASP A 225 -39.54 45.81 5.71
C ASP A 225 -39.40 46.67 6.97
N LEU A 226 -38.60 46.21 7.95
CA LEU A 226 -38.30 46.97 9.17
C LEU A 226 -37.54 48.27 8.87
N ALA A 227 -36.59 48.24 7.93
CA ALA A 227 -35.84 49.41 7.49
C ALA A 227 -36.72 50.40 6.71
N GLU A 228 -37.66 49.90 5.91
CA GLU A 228 -38.62 50.72 5.17
C GLU A 228 -39.68 51.33 6.10
N GLU A 229 -40.08 50.64 7.17
CA GLU A 229 -40.94 51.16 8.24
C GLU A 229 -40.24 52.26 9.06
N LEU A 230 -38.96 52.04 9.42
CA LEU A 230 -38.09 53.04 10.05
C LEU A 230 -37.87 54.28 9.16
N ALA A 231 -37.83 54.11 7.84
CA ALA A 231 -37.67 55.19 6.88
C ALA A 231 -38.99 55.94 6.58
N LYS A 232 -40.16 55.30 6.76
CA LYS A 232 -41.48 55.85 6.41
C LYS A 232 -42.24 56.50 7.58
N GLY A 233 -41.89 56.28 8.85
CA GLY A 233 -42.75 56.70 9.98
C GLY A 233 -42.08 57.39 11.19
N GLU A 234 -42.38 58.68 11.34
CA GLU A 234 -42.70 59.35 12.63
C GLU A 234 -41.65 59.67 13.72
N PHE A 235 -40.33 59.54 13.53
CA PHE A 235 -39.42 59.92 14.63
C PHE A 235 -39.28 61.46 14.87
N ALA A 236 -39.47 62.29 13.84
CA ALA A 236 -39.27 63.75 13.94
C ALA A 236 -40.55 64.55 14.24
N GLU A 237 -41.72 64.03 13.88
CA GLU A 237 -43.01 64.73 14.01
C GLU A 237 -43.60 64.56 15.42
N GLY A 238 -43.45 63.38 16.05
CA GLY A 238 -43.98 63.08 17.38
C GLY A 238 -43.33 63.85 18.54
N ILE A 239 -42.06 64.24 18.40
CA ILE A 239 -41.33 64.99 19.43
C ILE A 239 -41.77 66.46 19.49
N ASN A 240 -42.02 67.10 18.33
CA ASN A 240 -42.44 68.50 18.28
C ASN A 240 -43.87 68.73 18.78
N GLN A 241 -44.76 67.76 18.55
CA GLN A 241 -46.16 67.85 18.97
C GLN A 241 -46.32 67.70 20.50
N SER A 242 -45.57 66.78 21.12
CA SER A 242 -45.64 66.51 22.57
C SER A 242 -45.14 67.68 23.43
N VAL A 243 -44.08 68.38 23.00
CA VAL A 243 -43.52 69.53 23.76
C VAL A 243 -44.49 70.72 23.75
N ARG A 244 -45.23 70.90 22.67
CA ARG A 244 -46.18 72.02 22.52
C ARG A 244 -47.43 71.85 23.36
N ASP A 245 -47.90 70.61 23.53
CA ASP A 245 -49.13 70.30 24.25
C ASP A 245 -48.95 70.42 25.78
N ILE A 246 -47.80 70.00 26.31
CA ILE A 246 -47.44 70.08 27.74
C ILE A 246 -47.33 71.55 28.21
N MET A 247 -46.69 72.42 27.42
CA MET A 247 -46.51 73.84 27.78
C MET A 247 -47.83 74.63 27.81
N SER A 248 -48.82 74.25 27.01
CA SER A 248 -50.07 75.00 26.88
C SER A 248 -51.15 74.59 27.88
N LYS A 249 -51.18 73.32 28.29
CA LYS A 249 -52.26 72.76 29.12
C LYS A 249 -51.94 72.71 30.60
N GLU A 250 -50.69 72.47 30.99
CA GLU A 250 -50.37 72.17 32.40
C GLU A 250 -49.75 73.34 33.18
N VAL A 251 -49.04 74.26 32.52
CA VAL A 251 -48.19 75.25 33.24
C VAL A 251 -48.87 76.60 33.47
N ALA A 252 -49.70 77.07 32.53
CA ALA A 252 -50.26 78.43 32.58
C ALA A 252 -51.48 78.64 33.51
N PRO A 253 -52.43 77.70 33.64
CA PRO A 253 -53.64 77.91 34.46
C PRO A 253 -53.44 77.98 36.00
N PRO A 254 -52.58 77.17 36.64
CA PRO A 254 -52.48 77.12 38.10
C PRO A 254 -51.89 78.40 38.73
N LEU A 255 -51.08 79.15 37.99
CA LEU A 255 -50.43 80.38 38.47
C LEU A 255 -51.41 81.54 38.71
N ASN A 256 -52.55 81.57 37.99
CA ASN A 256 -53.51 82.67 38.07
C ASN A 256 -54.62 82.45 39.12
N GLN A 257 -54.93 81.20 39.49
CA GLN A 257 -56.00 80.89 40.45
C GLN A 257 -55.54 80.91 41.92
N ALA A 258 -54.24 80.82 42.19
CA ALA A 258 -53.68 80.77 43.54
C ALA A 258 -53.82 82.09 44.34
N ASN A 259 -53.94 83.23 43.67
CA ASN A 259 -53.81 84.55 44.33
C ASN A 259 -55.11 85.06 44.98
N TYR A 260 -56.28 84.55 44.57
CA TYR A 260 -57.59 85.01 45.07
C TYR A 260 -58.18 84.14 46.20
N ALA A 261 -57.74 82.88 46.32
CA ALA A 261 -58.30 81.92 47.28
C ALA A 261 -57.69 82.03 48.70
N LEU A 262 -56.53 82.67 48.85
CA LEU A 262 -55.77 82.73 50.11
C LEU A 262 -56.40 83.65 51.16
N THR A 263 -57.14 84.68 50.75
CA THR A 263 -57.62 85.73 51.67
C THR A 263 -58.94 85.36 52.36
N THR A 264 -59.82 84.63 51.68
CA THR A 264 -61.16 84.29 52.18
C THR A 264 -61.17 83.01 53.03
N LEU A 265 -60.15 82.16 52.91
CA LEU A 265 -60.04 80.91 53.67
C LEU A 265 -59.60 81.14 55.12
N ALA A 266 -58.84 82.20 55.42
CA ALA A 266 -58.22 82.42 56.72
C ALA A 266 -59.22 82.67 57.88
N GLU A 267 -60.37 83.31 57.59
CA GLU A 267 -61.33 83.70 58.64
C GLU A 267 -62.26 82.55 59.07
N SER A 268 -62.66 81.67 58.16
CA SER A 268 -63.49 80.49 58.51
C SER A 268 -62.69 79.28 58.99
N LEU A 269 -61.36 79.32 58.82
CA LEU A 269 -60.45 78.23 59.19
C LEU A 269 -60.20 78.16 60.69
N ALA A 270 -60.14 79.30 61.39
CA ALA A 270 -59.80 79.32 62.81
C ALA A 270 -60.87 78.63 63.69
N GLU A 271 -62.15 78.87 63.41
CA GLU A 271 -63.26 78.35 64.23
C GLU A 271 -63.60 76.88 63.92
N LYS A 272 -63.40 76.44 62.66
CA LYS A 272 -63.50 75.02 62.28
C LYS A 272 -62.26 74.20 62.66
N GLN A 273 -61.09 74.83 62.75
CA GLN A 273 -59.87 74.13 63.16
C GLN A 273 -59.89 73.71 64.62
N GLU A 274 -60.36 74.52 65.57
CA GLU A 274 -60.28 74.13 66.99
C GLU A 274 -61.14 72.90 67.30
N LYS A 275 -62.36 72.86 66.77
CA LYS A 275 -63.29 71.72 66.95
C LYS A 275 -62.95 70.54 66.05
N GLY A 276 -62.56 70.81 64.80
CA GLY A 276 -62.12 69.79 63.86
C GLY A 276 -60.79 69.15 64.24
N MET A 277 -59.87 69.87 64.88
CA MET A 277 -58.58 69.34 65.34
C MET A 277 -58.71 68.44 66.56
N ALA A 278 -59.68 68.66 67.45
CA ALA A 278 -59.95 67.75 68.56
C ALA A 278 -60.49 66.40 68.05
N ASP A 279 -61.50 66.42 67.19
CA ASP A 279 -62.09 65.21 66.61
C ASP A 279 -61.13 64.52 65.60
N LEU A 280 -60.33 65.30 64.85
CA LEU A 280 -59.24 64.76 64.05
C LEU A 280 -58.15 64.17 64.94
N ALA A 281 -57.73 64.80 66.03
CA ALA A 281 -56.67 64.26 66.87
C ALA A 281 -57.06 62.90 67.47
N ASP A 282 -58.32 62.74 67.90
CA ASP A 282 -58.81 61.46 68.44
C ASP A 282 -58.98 60.39 67.34
N SER A 283 -59.63 60.73 66.21
CA SER A 283 -59.81 59.77 65.11
C SER A 283 -58.50 59.45 64.39
N PHE A 284 -57.62 60.43 64.21
CA PHE A 284 -56.28 60.26 63.68
C PHE A 284 -55.43 59.43 64.63
N SER A 285 -55.40 59.71 65.94
CA SER A 285 -54.61 58.89 66.89
C SER A 285 -55.11 57.46 66.95
N GLY A 286 -56.43 57.23 66.92
CA GLY A 286 -57.02 55.89 66.87
C GLY A 286 -56.72 55.15 65.55
N ALA A 287 -56.93 55.81 64.41
CA ALA A 287 -56.66 55.23 63.09
C ALA A 287 -55.16 55.01 62.86
N VAL A 288 -54.31 55.93 63.31
CA VAL A 288 -52.85 55.85 63.21
C VAL A 288 -52.33 54.77 64.15
N ALA A 289 -52.80 54.67 65.39
CA ALA A 289 -52.39 53.60 66.30
C ALA A 289 -52.83 52.23 65.79
N GLN A 290 -54.04 52.10 65.23
CA GLN A 290 -54.53 50.84 64.70
C GLN A 290 -53.85 50.47 63.37
N ALA A 291 -53.61 51.43 62.48
CA ALA A 291 -52.86 51.22 61.25
C ALA A 291 -51.37 50.93 61.53
N LEU A 292 -50.74 51.61 62.48
CA LEU A 292 -49.38 51.30 62.95
C LEU A 292 -49.35 49.91 63.57
N ALA A 293 -50.30 49.55 64.43
CA ALA A 293 -50.34 48.21 65.02
C ALA A 293 -50.51 47.11 63.95
N SER A 294 -51.41 47.31 62.97
CA SER A 294 -51.63 46.32 61.91
C SER A 294 -50.47 46.25 60.92
N HIS A 295 -49.82 47.37 60.60
CA HIS A 295 -48.69 47.41 59.65
C HIS A 295 -47.33 47.11 60.29
N LEU A 296 -47.14 47.37 61.59
CA LEU A 296 -45.92 47.04 62.32
C LEU A 296 -45.93 45.61 62.86
N SER A 297 -47.10 45.00 63.09
CA SER A 297 -47.20 43.60 63.54
C SER A 297 -46.45 42.60 62.65
N PRO A 298 -46.52 42.67 61.30
CA PRO A 298 -45.75 41.76 60.43
C PRO A 298 -44.33 42.26 60.11
N LEU A 299 -43.92 43.42 60.63
CA LEU A 299 -42.64 44.05 60.28
C LEU A 299 -41.42 43.29 60.83
N PRO A 300 -41.44 42.70 62.05
CA PRO A 300 -40.39 41.81 62.52
C PRO A 300 -40.19 40.59 61.62
N ASP A 301 -41.28 39.94 61.19
CA ASP A 301 -41.23 38.77 60.31
C ASP A 301 -40.68 39.14 58.92
N LYS A 302 -41.08 40.30 58.38
CA LYS A 302 -40.54 40.80 57.11
C LYS A 302 -39.08 41.22 57.21
N LEU A 303 -38.64 41.82 58.32
CA LEU A 303 -37.23 42.14 58.56
C LEU A 303 -36.40 40.86 58.72
N GLN A 304 -36.93 39.83 59.37
CA GLN A 304 -36.26 38.53 59.48
C GLN A 304 -36.15 37.83 58.12
N THR A 305 -37.20 37.92 57.29
CA THR A 305 -37.17 37.42 55.90
C THR A 305 -36.15 38.19 55.06
N LEU A 306 -36.09 39.52 55.20
CA LEU A 306 -35.07 40.35 54.54
C LEU A 306 -33.65 40.00 54.99
N TYR A 307 -33.45 39.69 56.28
CA TYR A 307 -32.15 39.26 56.79
C TYR A 307 -31.73 37.92 56.19
N LEU A 308 -32.65 36.96 56.11
CA LEU A 308 -32.46 35.65 55.48
C LEU A 308 -32.15 35.77 53.98
N VAL A 309 -32.89 36.63 53.27
CA VAL A 309 -32.65 36.90 51.84
C VAL A 309 -31.31 37.63 51.65
N ALA A 310 -30.95 38.58 52.52
CA ALA A 310 -29.67 39.28 52.45
C ALA A 310 -28.48 38.35 52.72
N GLU A 311 -28.59 37.45 53.71
CA GLU A 311 -27.59 36.43 54.00
C GLU A 311 -27.45 35.43 52.84
N GLN A 312 -28.58 34.99 52.26
CA GLN A 312 -28.58 34.11 51.09
C GLN A 312 -27.99 34.81 49.85
N SER A 313 -28.31 36.08 49.62
CA SER A 313 -27.72 36.87 48.54
C SER A 313 -26.23 37.13 48.75
N ALA A 314 -25.76 37.32 49.99
CA ALA A 314 -24.34 37.46 50.28
C ALA A 314 -23.58 36.16 49.96
N ASN A 315 -24.12 35.00 50.38
CA ASN A 315 -23.53 33.70 50.06
C ASN A 315 -23.52 33.42 48.54
N MET A 316 -24.61 33.74 47.83
CA MET A 316 -24.67 33.61 46.37
C MET A 316 -23.73 34.59 45.64
N MET A 317 -23.55 35.80 46.15
CA MET A 317 -22.58 36.76 45.61
C MET A 317 -21.15 36.29 45.82
N GLU A 318 -20.83 35.70 46.97
CA GLU A 318 -19.51 35.13 47.25
C GLU A 318 -19.21 33.92 46.37
N GLU A 319 -20.18 33.02 46.18
CA GLU A 319 -20.09 31.90 45.25
C GLU A 319 -19.96 32.37 43.79
N SER A 320 -20.75 33.38 43.39
CA SER A 320 -20.66 33.98 42.04
C SER A 320 -19.32 34.67 41.83
N ALA A 321 -18.79 35.39 42.83
CA ALA A 321 -17.48 36.03 42.75
C ALA A 321 -16.37 34.99 42.61
N ALA A 322 -16.40 33.91 43.41
CA ALA A 322 -15.44 32.82 43.30
C ALA A 322 -15.51 32.10 41.95
N THR A 323 -16.72 31.90 41.41
CA THR A 323 -16.93 31.30 40.10
C THR A 323 -16.46 32.23 38.98
N MET A 324 -16.67 33.53 39.12
CA MET A 324 -16.21 34.54 38.15
C MET A 324 -14.69 34.70 38.17
N GLU A 325 -14.05 34.59 39.33
CA GLU A 325 -12.59 34.54 39.48
C GLU A 325 -12.02 33.31 38.76
N ARG A 326 -12.58 32.12 39.01
CA ARG A 326 -12.20 30.87 38.33
C ARG A 326 -12.41 30.95 36.82
N SER A 327 -13.55 31.47 36.38
CA SER A 327 -13.85 31.66 34.96
C SER A 327 -12.88 32.64 34.30
N ARG A 328 -12.45 33.68 35.03
CA ARG A 328 -11.45 34.63 34.54
C ARG A 328 -10.07 34.00 34.41
N GLU A 329 -9.68 33.14 35.35
CA GLU A 329 -8.43 32.35 35.27
C GLU A 329 -8.47 31.37 34.08
N GLU A 330 -9.55 30.59 33.96
CA GLU A 330 -9.76 29.67 32.83
C GLU A 330 -9.79 30.42 31.48
N SER A 331 -10.45 31.58 31.43
CA SER A 331 -10.49 32.40 30.21
C SER A 331 -9.12 32.98 29.85
N GLN A 332 -8.25 33.27 30.83
CA GLN A 332 -6.87 33.68 30.56
C GLN A 332 -6.01 32.51 30.08
N GLU A 333 -6.21 31.31 30.63
CA GLU A 333 -5.54 30.09 30.19
C GLU A 333 -5.94 29.72 28.76
N VAL A 334 -7.25 29.70 28.47
CA VAL A 334 -7.78 29.52 27.11
C VAL A 334 -7.26 30.60 26.17
N SER A 335 -7.20 31.86 26.59
CA SER A 335 -6.65 32.92 25.74
C SER A 335 -5.16 32.74 25.44
N ARG A 336 -4.37 32.20 26.36
CA ARG A 336 -2.96 31.85 26.10
C ARG A 336 -2.86 30.66 25.16
N ASP A 337 -3.68 29.64 25.36
CA ASP A 337 -3.70 28.44 24.52
C ASP A 337 -4.12 28.77 23.08
N VAL A 338 -5.11 29.65 22.91
CA VAL A 338 -5.51 30.20 21.61
C VAL A 338 -4.37 31.01 20.99
N GLN A 339 -3.64 31.82 21.75
CA GLN A 339 -2.48 32.56 21.22
C GLN A 339 -1.34 31.64 20.79
N GLU A 340 -1.04 30.59 21.57
CA GLU A 340 -0.01 29.61 21.20
C GLU A 340 -0.46 28.79 19.99
N THR A 341 -1.73 28.41 19.92
CA THR A 341 -2.32 27.73 18.76
C THR A 341 -2.28 28.62 17.51
N LEU A 342 -2.60 29.91 17.63
CA LEU A 342 -2.46 30.88 16.53
C LEU A 342 -1.00 31.05 16.10
N ARG A 343 -0.05 31.00 17.05
CA ARG A 343 1.39 31.05 16.75
C ARG A 343 1.85 29.79 16.01
N LEU A 344 1.43 28.61 16.45
CA LEU A 344 1.70 27.33 15.79
C LEU A 344 1.04 27.26 14.41
N MET A 345 -0.18 27.79 14.28
CA MET A 345 -0.91 27.86 13.01
C MET A 345 -0.25 28.86 12.05
N ALA A 346 0.30 29.97 12.55
CA ALA A 346 1.09 30.92 11.75
C ALA A 346 2.41 30.30 11.28
N LEU A 347 3.09 29.52 12.14
CA LEU A 347 4.26 28.73 11.76
C LEU A 347 3.91 27.68 10.70
N ALA A 348 2.85 26.90 10.92
CA ALA A 348 2.39 25.91 9.95
C ALA A 348 1.94 26.55 8.63
N LYS A 349 1.32 27.73 8.66
CA LYS A 349 0.99 28.50 7.45
C LYS A 349 2.25 28.94 6.70
N ASN A 350 3.31 29.31 7.42
CA ASN A 350 4.58 29.66 6.81
C ASN A 350 5.25 28.43 6.17
N ASP A 351 5.25 27.29 6.86
CA ASP A 351 5.73 26.02 6.31
C ASP A 351 4.92 25.60 5.07
N ILE A 352 3.59 25.76 5.09
CA ILE A 352 2.73 25.53 3.92
C ILE A 352 3.07 26.52 2.80
N ALA A 353 3.36 27.79 3.09
CA ALA A 353 3.74 28.75 2.08
C ALA A 353 5.09 28.39 1.44
N ASP A 354 6.05 27.90 2.23
CA ASP A 354 7.34 27.41 1.75
C ASP A 354 7.18 26.11 0.94
N GLU A 355 6.31 25.18 1.37
CA GLU A 355 5.94 24.00 0.57
C GLU A 355 5.20 24.38 -0.72
N MET A 356 4.33 25.39 -0.69
CA MET A 356 3.64 25.89 -1.88
C MET A 356 4.60 26.57 -2.85
N ALA A 357 5.64 27.26 -2.36
CA ALA A 357 6.71 27.76 -3.21
C ALA A 357 7.49 26.60 -3.85
N ALA A 358 7.82 25.54 -3.10
CA ALA A 358 8.46 24.35 -3.64
C ALA A 358 7.55 23.58 -4.63
N ILE A 359 6.24 23.53 -4.39
CA ILE A 359 5.26 22.97 -5.32
C ILE A 359 5.17 23.84 -6.57
N SER A 360 5.20 25.17 -6.44
CA SER A 360 5.23 26.10 -7.58
C SER A 360 6.47 25.86 -8.45
N ASP A 361 7.66 25.71 -7.85
CA ASP A 361 8.88 25.35 -8.58
C ASP A 361 8.73 23.99 -9.30
N ASN A 362 8.15 22.99 -8.62
CA ASN A 362 7.87 21.70 -9.23
C ASN A 362 6.80 21.77 -10.34
N LEU A 363 5.81 22.66 -10.21
CA LEU A 363 4.80 22.93 -11.24
C LEU A 363 5.39 23.70 -12.42
N GLU A 364 6.38 24.55 -12.21
CA GLU A 364 7.15 25.19 -13.28
C GLU A 364 7.98 24.15 -14.04
N ILE A 365 8.62 23.21 -13.34
CA ILE A 365 9.32 22.07 -13.96
C ILE A 365 8.34 21.18 -14.74
N LEU A 366 7.17 20.88 -14.17
CA LEU A 366 6.10 20.14 -14.85
C LEU A 366 5.54 20.93 -16.02
N GLY A 367 5.42 22.26 -15.92
CA GLY A 367 5.00 23.16 -16.98
C GLY A 367 5.98 23.13 -18.14
N ALA A 368 7.28 23.27 -17.87
CA ALA A 368 8.34 23.13 -18.86
C ALA A 368 8.37 21.72 -19.49
N SER A 369 8.15 20.67 -18.70
CA SER A 369 8.03 19.30 -19.21
C SER A 369 6.78 19.09 -20.06
N THR A 370 5.66 19.70 -19.67
CA THR A 370 4.37 19.61 -20.37
C THR A 370 4.39 20.47 -21.63
N GLU A 371 5.08 21.60 -21.64
CA GLU A 371 5.34 22.42 -22.83
C GLU A 371 6.28 21.70 -23.79
N LYS A 372 7.29 20.99 -23.28
CA LYS A 372 8.12 20.06 -24.07
C LYS A 372 7.30 18.90 -24.63
N MET A 373 6.35 18.37 -23.87
CA MET A 373 5.45 17.30 -24.31
C MET A 373 4.39 17.81 -25.32
N THR A 374 3.87 19.02 -25.12
CA THR A 374 2.85 19.66 -25.97
C THR A 374 3.47 20.16 -27.27
N SER A 375 4.72 20.64 -27.26
CA SER A 375 5.48 20.94 -28.48
C SER A 375 5.88 19.65 -29.23
N LEU A 376 6.12 18.54 -28.53
CA LEU A 376 6.26 17.22 -29.14
C LEU A 376 4.94 16.77 -29.81
N TYR A 377 3.79 16.92 -29.14
CA TYR A 377 2.47 16.53 -29.67
C TYR A 377 1.93 17.45 -30.78
N ALA A 378 2.10 18.77 -30.66
CA ALA A 378 1.70 19.73 -31.70
C ALA A 378 2.60 19.65 -32.94
N GLY A 379 3.85 19.23 -32.77
CA GLY A 379 4.72 18.83 -33.87
C GLY A 379 4.28 17.50 -34.50
N GLU A 380 3.60 16.62 -33.77
CA GLU A 380 3.30 15.24 -34.18
C GLU A 380 2.25 15.15 -35.29
N GLU A 381 1.26 16.04 -35.40
CA GLU A 381 0.28 15.96 -36.51
C GLU A 381 0.86 16.31 -37.89
N VAL A 382 1.81 17.26 -37.97
CA VAL A 382 2.53 17.57 -39.22
C VAL A 382 3.68 16.55 -39.45
N ASN A 383 4.22 16.00 -38.37
CA ASN A 383 5.30 15.02 -38.42
C ASN A 383 4.80 13.59 -38.66
N LEU A 384 3.53 13.25 -38.42
CA LEU A 384 2.98 11.91 -38.68
C LEU A 384 2.80 11.67 -40.18
N ALA A 385 2.32 12.69 -40.93
CA ALA A 385 2.24 12.62 -42.38
C ALA A 385 3.64 12.50 -43.01
N SER A 386 4.61 13.30 -42.53
CA SER A 386 5.99 13.20 -43.00
C SER A 386 6.77 12.00 -42.44
N HIS A 387 6.36 11.41 -41.31
CA HIS A 387 6.87 10.13 -40.80
C HIS A 387 6.32 8.96 -41.59
N ILE A 388 5.07 9.01 -42.05
CA ILE A 388 4.52 7.99 -42.94
C ILE A 388 5.21 8.07 -44.30
N ASP A 389 5.45 9.26 -44.85
CA ASP A 389 6.22 9.45 -46.09
C ASP A 389 7.69 9.01 -45.90
N ARG A 390 8.34 9.40 -44.79
CA ARG A 390 9.70 8.96 -44.45
C ARG A 390 9.80 7.48 -44.14
N LEU A 391 8.81 6.86 -43.49
CA LEU A 391 8.78 5.42 -43.25
C LEU A 391 8.55 4.67 -44.55
N THR A 392 7.76 5.22 -45.46
CA THR A 392 7.56 4.65 -46.81
C THR A 392 8.84 4.75 -47.63
N ASP A 393 9.52 5.89 -47.59
CA ASP A 393 10.83 6.07 -48.23
C ASP A 393 11.94 5.26 -47.55
N GLN A 394 11.91 5.13 -46.22
CA GLN A 394 12.85 4.28 -45.47
C GLN A 394 12.58 2.81 -45.71
N LEU A 395 11.33 2.37 -45.84
CA LEU A 395 10.98 1.00 -46.21
C LEU A 395 11.35 0.71 -47.66
N ARG A 396 11.17 1.66 -48.57
CA ARG A 396 11.60 1.54 -49.96
C ARG A 396 13.12 1.51 -50.08
N SER A 397 13.81 2.39 -49.34
CA SER A 397 15.28 2.41 -49.25
C SER A 397 15.83 1.17 -48.56
N LEU A 398 15.17 0.67 -47.50
CA LEU A 398 15.52 -0.59 -46.85
C LEU A 398 15.27 -1.75 -47.79
N SER A 399 14.17 -1.75 -48.55
CA SER A 399 13.87 -2.81 -49.52
C SER A 399 14.83 -2.78 -50.72
N ASP A 400 15.27 -1.61 -51.18
CA ASP A 400 16.29 -1.45 -52.21
C ASP A 400 17.68 -1.83 -51.67
N ARG A 401 18.03 -1.44 -50.45
CA ARG A 401 19.26 -1.88 -49.77
C ARG A 401 19.25 -3.36 -49.43
N LEU A 402 18.07 -3.93 -49.15
CA LEU A 402 17.91 -5.37 -48.98
C LEU A 402 18.04 -6.06 -50.33
N GLY A 403 17.49 -5.48 -51.41
CA GLY A 403 17.66 -5.96 -52.77
C GLY A 403 19.12 -5.93 -53.22
N GLU A 404 19.81 -4.81 -53.06
CA GLU A 404 21.25 -4.66 -53.29
C GLU A 404 22.05 -5.58 -52.37
N GLY A 405 21.71 -5.65 -51.08
CA GLY A 405 22.37 -6.53 -50.11
C GLY A 405 22.16 -8.01 -50.39
N ILE A 406 21.01 -8.39 -50.96
CA ILE A 406 20.72 -9.76 -51.43
C ILE A 406 21.47 -10.05 -52.72
N VAL A 407 21.57 -9.09 -53.65
CA VAL A 407 22.36 -9.25 -54.88
C VAL A 407 23.86 -9.31 -54.57
N GLU A 408 24.33 -8.47 -53.66
CA GLU A 408 25.72 -8.44 -53.18
C GLU A 408 26.02 -9.67 -52.32
N SER A 409 25.08 -10.13 -51.49
CA SER A 409 25.20 -11.42 -50.80
C SER A 409 25.18 -12.58 -51.77
N ALA A 410 24.35 -12.58 -52.81
CA ALA A 410 24.35 -13.61 -53.83
C ALA A 410 25.68 -13.62 -54.60
N LYS A 411 26.23 -12.46 -54.93
CA LYS A 411 27.55 -12.30 -55.56
C LYS A 411 28.70 -12.70 -54.63
N SER A 412 28.59 -12.39 -53.34
CA SER A 412 29.56 -12.77 -52.30
C SER A 412 29.50 -14.26 -51.99
N ILE A 413 28.31 -14.87 -52.02
CA ILE A 413 28.09 -16.30 -51.93
C ILE A 413 28.65 -16.97 -53.18
N GLU A 414 28.41 -16.45 -54.38
CA GLU A 414 29.00 -16.97 -55.62
C GLU A 414 30.53 -16.86 -55.59
N SER A 415 31.07 -15.74 -55.09
CA SER A 415 32.50 -15.56 -54.87
C SER A 415 33.05 -16.52 -53.81
N SER A 416 32.29 -16.78 -52.74
CA SER A 416 32.64 -17.75 -51.69
C SER A 416 32.58 -19.18 -52.19
N VAL A 417 31.65 -19.51 -53.09
CA VAL A 417 31.56 -20.82 -53.76
C VAL A 417 32.74 -20.98 -54.72
N LYS A 418 33.08 -19.95 -55.51
CA LYS A 418 34.29 -19.95 -56.35
C LYS A 418 35.57 -20.03 -55.53
N MET A 419 35.64 -19.30 -54.42
CA MET A 419 36.75 -19.35 -53.47
C MET A 419 36.84 -20.73 -52.82
N SER A 420 35.72 -21.33 -52.43
CA SER A 420 35.66 -22.68 -51.87
C SER A 420 36.09 -23.73 -52.90
N ALA A 421 35.66 -23.62 -54.15
CA ALA A 421 36.13 -24.48 -55.24
C ALA A 421 37.64 -24.31 -55.50
N SER A 422 38.14 -23.07 -55.45
CA SER A 422 39.58 -22.75 -55.55
C SER A 422 40.36 -23.27 -54.34
N GLN A 423 39.82 -23.15 -53.13
CA GLN A 423 40.41 -23.70 -51.90
C GLN A 423 40.42 -25.22 -51.94
N ASN A 424 39.38 -25.86 -52.47
CA ASN A 424 39.34 -27.31 -52.62
C ASN A 424 40.40 -27.78 -53.64
N LYS A 425 40.59 -27.02 -54.73
CA LYS A 425 41.68 -27.24 -55.68
C LYS A 425 43.05 -27.02 -55.05
N ASN A 426 43.22 -25.96 -54.26
CA ASN A 426 44.48 -25.68 -53.56
C ASN A 426 44.75 -26.69 -52.45
N ALA A 427 43.73 -27.20 -51.77
CA ALA A 427 43.83 -28.27 -50.79
C ALA A 427 44.26 -29.58 -51.46
N ALA A 428 43.73 -29.89 -52.65
CA ALA A 428 44.19 -31.02 -53.45
C ALA A 428 45.67 -30.87 -53.85
N ILE A 429 46.10 -29.68 -54.27
CA ILE A 429 47.52 -29.38 -54.57
C ILE A 429 48.40 -29.47 -53.31
N LEU A 430 47.89 -29.05 -52.15
CA LEU A 430 48.58 -29.16 -50.86
C LEU A 430 48.73 -30.62 -50.44
N LEU A 431 47.70 -31.44 -50.63
CA LEU A 431 47.75 -32.88 -50.38
C LEU A 431 48.76 -33.56 -51.31
N GLU A 432 48.78 -33.21 -52.60
CA GLU A 432 49.77 -33.70 -53.56
C GLU A 432 51.21 -33.30 -53.17
N ARG A 433 51.42 -32.06 -52.72
CA ARG A 433 52.71 -31.62 -52.19
C ARG A 433 53.10 -32.30 -50.89
N LEU A 434 52.14 -32.63 -50.02
CA LEU A 434 52.40 -33.37 -48.79
C LEU A 434 52.77 -34.82 -49.09
N ASP A 435 52.15 -35.45 -50.08
CA ASP A 435 52.54 -36.78 -50.56
C ASP A 435 53.96 -36.76 -51.16
N GLU A 436 54.31 -35.72 -51.94
CA GLU A 436 55.67 -35.53 -52.44
C GLU A 436 56.68 -35.28 -51.31
N GLN A 437 56.31 -34.51 -50.29
CA GLN A 437 57.13 -34.32 -49.08
C GLN A 437 57.29 -35.59 -48.26
N LEU A 438 56.25 -36.42 -48.16
CA LEU A 438 56.33 -37.74 -47.52
C LEU A 438 57.27 -38.67 -48.29
N ALA A 439 57.21 -38.67 -49.63
CA ALA A 439 58.11 -39.45 -50.47
C ALA A 439 59.57 -39.00 -50.31
N THR A 440 59.83 -37.68 -50.26
CA THR A 440 61.18 -37.15 -50.00
C THR A 440 61.68 -37.43 -48.58
N LEU A 441 60.80 -37.43 -47.58
CA LEU A 441 61.13 -37.86 -46.21
C LEU A 441 61.42 -39.35 -46.14
N GLU A 442 60.71 -40.18 -46.90
CA GLU A 442 61.01 -41.62 -47.02
C GLU A 442 62.37 -41.85 -47.68
N ASP A 443 62.68 -41.12 -48.77
CA ASP A 443 63.99 -41.15 -49.41
C ASP A 443 65.11 -40.65 -48.48
N LEU A 444 64.86 -39.60 -47.70
CA LEU A 444 65.80 -39.12 -46.70
C LEU A 444 66.01 -40.17 -45.59
N GLY A 445 64.94 -40.84 -45.15
CA GLY A 445 65.01 -41.94 -44.20
C GLY A 445 65.85 -43.11 -44.73
N ARG A 446 65.69 -43.46 -46.01
CA ARG A 446 66.54 -44.46 -46.68
C ARG A 446 67.99 -44.01 -46.74
N LYS A 447 68.26 -42.76 -47.15
CA LYS A 447 69.63 -42.19 -47.17
C LYS A 447 70.29 -42.15 -45.80
N ILE A 448 69.55 -41.81 -44.74
CA ILE A 448 70.06 -41.84 -43.36
C ILE A 448 70.38 -43.29 -42.97
N THR A 449 69.51 -44.23 -43.31
CA THR A 449 69.73 -45.66 -43.04
C THR A 449 70.98 -46.17 -43.76
N ASP A 450 71.11 -45.88 -45.05
CA ASP A 450 72.28 -46.24 -45.86
C ASP A 450 73.56 -45.58 -45.34
N ASN A 451 73.52 -44.28 -44.99
CA ASN A 451 74.66 -43.60 -44.37
C ASN A 451 75.03 -44.21 -43.02
N THR A 452 74.04 -44.63 -42.22
CA THR A 452 74.30 -45.26 -40.91
C THR A 452 74.93 -46.64 -41.10
N ILE A 453 74.45 -47.44 -42.06
CA ILE A 453 75.05 -48.74 -42.41
C ILE A 453 76.48 -48.53 -42.93
N HIS A 454 76.67 -47.57 -43.84
CA HIS A 454 77.98 -47.25 -44.41
C HIS A 454 78.95 -46.75 -43.34
N PHE A 455 78.53 -45.80 -42.51
CA PHE A 455 79.33 -45.28 -41.40
C PHE A 455 79.68 -46.38 -40.40
N THR A 456 78.74 -47.25 -40.05
CA THR A 456 79.00 -48.38 -39.13
C THR A 456 80.01 -49.35 -39.73
N LYS A 457 79.87 -49.66 -41.02
CA LYS A 457 80.78 -50.55 -41.74
C LYS A 457 82.18 -49.95 -41.89
N GLU A 458 82.28 -48.69 -42.32
CA GLU A 458 83.57 -48.02 -42.47
C GLU A 458 84.22 -47.72 -41.13
N SER A 459 83.48 -47.29 -40.11
CA SER A 459 84.03 -47.10 -38.76
C SER A 459 84.51 -48.42 -38.18
N GLY A 460 83.75 -49.52 -38.36
CA GLY A 460 84.18 -50.85 -37.97
C GLY A 460 85.45 -51.30 -38.72
N GLY A 461 85.51 -51.07 -40.02
CA GLY A 461 86.68 -51.36 -40.85
C GLY A 461 87.91 -50.52 -40.45
N PHE A 462 87.71 -49.22 -40.20
CA PHE A 462 88.76 -48.30 -39.76
C PHE A 462 89.31 -48.73 -38.39
N VAL A 463 88.44 -49.01 -37.41
CA VAL A 463 88.86 -49.50 -36.09
C VAL A 463 89.62 -50.82 -36.20
N THR A 464 89.14 -51.76 -37.03
CA THR A 464 89.83 -53.04 -37.26
C THR A 464 91.21 -52.82 -37.85
N LYS A 465 91.32 -51.95 -38.87
CA LYS A 465 92.58 -51.61 -39.51
C LYS A 465 93.55 -50.90 -38.56
N THR A 466 93.05 -49.97 -37.74
CA THR A 466 93.88 -49.27 -36.74
C THR A 466 94.36 -50.24 -35.66
N LEU A 467 93.55 -51.20 -35.23
CA LEU A 467 93.98 -52.24 -34.29
C LEU A 467 95.05 -53.14 -34.92
N GLU A 468 94.89 -53.52 -36.18
CA GLU A 468 95.86 -54.35 -36.91
C GLU A 468 97.19 -53.60 -37.13
N GLU A 469 97.14 -52.32 -37.51
CA GLU A 469 98.33 -51.44 -37.57
C GLU A 469 98.97 -51.25 -36.18
N PHE A 470 98.15 -51.13 -35.11
CA PHE A 470 98.67 -51.08 -33.75
C PHE A 470 99.39 -52.37 -33.38
N ASP A 471 98.81 -53.53 -33.64
CA ASP A 471 99.42 -54.83 -33.37
C ASP A 471 100.73 -55.03 -34.14
N VAL A 472 100.77 -54.63 -35.42
CA VAL A 472 102.01 -54.62 -36.22
C VAL A 472 103.06 -53.70 -35.62
N SER A 473 102.67 -52.47 -35.25
CA SER A 473 103.60 -51.51 -34.62
C SER A 473 104.10 -51.99 -33.25
N LEU A 474 103.25 -52.68 -32.48
CA LEU A 474 103.61 -53.28 -31.19
C LEU A 474 104.59 -54.43 -31.38
N ALA A 475 104.35 -55.28 -32.38
CA ALA A 475 105.27 -56.35 -32.75
C ALA A 475 106.64 -55.79 -33.17
N GLU A 476 106.67 -54.73 -33.99
CA GLU A 476 107.91 -54.04 -34.38
C GLU A 476 108.64 -53.42 -33.18
N VAL A 477 107.91 -52.76 -32.27
CA VAL A 477 108.50 -52.19 -31.04
C VAL A 477 109.06 -53.29 -30.13
N VAL A 478 108.37 -54.43 -30.01
CA VAL A 478 108.86 -55.58 -29.25
C VAL A 478 110.10 -56.19 -29.93
N GLU A 479 110.12 -56.29 -31.26
CA GLU A 479 111.29 -56.74 -32.00
C GLU A 479 112.48 -55.81 -31.77
N ARG A 480 112.29 -54.49 -31.90
CA ARG A 480 113.33 -53.49 -31.61
C ARG A 480 113.80 -53.56 -30.16
N LEU A 481 112.91 -53.67 -29.18
CA LEU A 481 113.28 -53.82 -27.78
C LEU A 481 114.07 -55.11 -27.52
N THR A 482 113.72 -56.19 -28.20
CA THR A 482 114.46 -57.45 -28.13
C THR A 482 115.85 -57.30 -28.73
N PHE A 483 115.96 -56.62 -29.89
CA PHE A 483 117.23 -56.27 -30.51
C PHE A 483 118.10 -55.39 -29.60
N THR A 484 117.53 -54.33 -29.03
CA THR A 484 118.24 -53.44 -28.11
C THR A 484 118.62 -54.15 -26.81
N THR A 485 117.78 -55.06 -26.30
CA THR A 485 118.11 -55.87 -25.12
C THR A 485 119.24 -56.85 -25.42
N ALA A 486 119.24 -57.47 -26.60
CA ALA A 486 120.34 -58.32 -27.06
C ALA A 486 121.62 -57.49 -27.24
N GLU A 487 121.53 -56.28 -27.78
CA GLU A 487 122.67 -55.37 -27.97
C GLU A 487 123.22 -54.86 -26.63
N ILE A 488 122.36 -54.53 -25.66
CA ILE A 488 122.79 -54.21 -24.28
C ILE A 488 123.42 -55.42 -23.62
N ARG A 489 122.85 -56.63 -23.79
CA ARG A 489 123.43 -57.86 -23.28
C ARG A 489 124.82 -58.11 -23.88
N ASP A 490 124.98 -57.96 -25.19
CA ASP A 490 126.27 -58.09 -25.86
C ASP A 490 127.27 -57.03 -25.37
N ALA A 491 126.84 -55.78 -25.17
CA ALA A 491 127.67 -54.72 -24.59
C ALA A 491 128.06 -55.01 -23.13
N VAL A 492 127.16 -55.61 -22.34
CA VAL A 492 127.42 -56.04 -20.96
C VAL A 492 128.32 -57.28 -20.90
N ASP A 493 128.17 -58.24 -21.81
CA ASP A 493 129.08 -59.38 -21.94
C ASP A 493 130.47 -58.93 -22.45
N ALA A 494 130.56 -57.81 -23.18
CA ALA A 494 131.81 -57.17 -23.59
C ALA A 494 132.47 -56.29 -22.50
N LEU A 495 131.74 -55.87 -21.47
CA LEU A 495 132.27 -55.02 -20.39
C LEU A 495 133.40 -55.67 -19.57
N PRO A 496 133.40 -56.98 -19.24
CA PRO A 496 134.54 -57.65 -18.61
C PRO A 496 135.83 -57.59 -19.44
N SER A 497 135.73 -57.66 -20.77
CA SER A 497 136.89 -57.52 -21.68
C SER A 497 137.38 -56.08 -21.75
N ALA A 498 136.49 -55.08 -21.79
CA ALA A 498 136.88 -53.67 -21.78
C ALA A 498 137.48 -53.22 -20.44
N ILE A 499 137.01 -53.78 -19.31
CA ILE A 499 137.52 -53.49 -17.97
C ILE A 499 138.82 -54.25 -17.65
N ARG A 500 139.17 -55.33 -18.38
CA ARG A 500 140.47 -56.02 -18.26
C ARG A 500 141.53 -55.60 -19.29
N GLY A 501 141.15 -54.98 -20.40
CA GLY A 501 142.11 -54.46 -21.40
C GLY A 501 142.64 -53.06 -21.09
N GLY A 502 141.90 -52.26 -20.34
CA GLY A 502 142.36 -50.97 -19.80
C GLY A 502 143.02 -51.12 -18.44
N LEU A 503 144.28 -51.57 -18.40
CA LEU A 503 145.30 -51.33 -17.34
C LEU A 503 146.54 -52.18 -17.67
N GLY A 504 147.34 -51.74 -18.64
CA GLY A 504 148.59 -52.40 -19.02
C GLY A 504 149.35 -51.57 -20.04
N GLN A 505 150.64 -51.38 -19.73
CA GLN A 505 151.70 -50.69 -20.46
C GLN A 505 151.79 -50.99 -21.95
#